data_AF-A0A6P4YEY6-F1
#
_entry.id   AF-A0A6P4YEY6-F1
#
_cell.length_a   1.000
_cell.length_b   1.000
_cell.length_c   1.000
_cell.angle_alpha   90.00
_cell.angle_beta   90.00
_cell.angle_gamma   90.00
#
_symmetry.space_group_name_H-M   'P 1'
#
loop_
_entity.id
_entity.type
_entity.pdbx_description
1 polymer ?
#
loop_
_entity_poly.entity_id
_entity_poly.type
_entity_poly.pdbx_seq_one_letter_code
_entity_poly.pdbx_strand_id
1 'polypeptide(L)'
;MQNESTLFVVLRLPGGSGSKQLDEDVETTDAPDMISWEDDPNTPRAKMSCGHAITPETLTTYCESLLSAGKYVFKCPYISPATEYCGKEWSYLEVRRLAVLTLDEQKQFEIKISDNYLRKGMGIQECPKCHSLCERIDKKDKRVVCPLCSAAGTMEYHFCWYCLHEWVGTSVDKCDNEDCNGEDKRLKILRESKKKTIVGVANCPAIRACLKCGMLIEHDRACKHMACICGQKFCFICLKPAIEGNYQCGTYKSPCEVADVQTTIPGDD
;
A
#
# COMPACT_ATOMS: atom_id res chain seq x y z
N MET A 1 -20.65 -36.27 -3.76
CA MET A 1 -21.71 -35.37 -3.29
C MET A 1 -21.15 -33.96 -3.41
N GLN A 2 -21.80 -33.14 -4.24
CA GLN A 2 -21.38 -31.77 -4.55
C GLN A 2 -21.34 -30.93 -3.26
N ASN A 3 -20.27 -30.15 -3.10
CA ASN A 3 -20.29 -28.97 -2.24
C ASN A 3 -19.50 -27.89 -2.97
N GLU A 4 -20.22 -27.18 -3.82
CA GLU A 4 -19.79 -25.93 -4.44
C GLU A 4 -19.63 -24.90 -3.32
N SER A 5 -18.38 -24.53 -3.00
CA SER A 5 -18.12 -23.42 -2.09
C SER A 5 -17.70 -22.22 -2.92
N THR A 6 -18.71 -21.45 -3.29
CA THR A 6 -18.64 -20.13 -3.91
C THR A 6 -17.78 -19.20 -3.07
N LEU A 7 -16.79 -18.58 -3.69
CA LEU A 7 -15.90 -17.64 -3.01
C LEU A 7 -16.54 -16.26 -2.99
N PHE A 8 -16.95 -15.81 -1.82
CA PHE A 8 -17.48 -14.47 -1.62
C PHE A 8 -16.33 -13.51 -1.34
N VAL A 9 -16.14 -12.53 -2.23
CA VAL A 9 -15.36 -11.33 -1.93
C VAL A 9 -16.17 -10.52 -0.93
N VAL A 10 -15.68 -10.37 0.30
CA VAL A 10 -16.32 -9.47 1.27
C VAL A 10 -15.80 -8.06 1.03
N LEU A 11 -16.34 -7.43 -0.01
CA LEU A 11 -16.23 -5.99 -0.22
C LEU A 11 -17.14 -5.33 0.83
N ARG A 12 -16.56 -4.60 1.78
CA ARG A 12 -17.36 -3.71 2.64
C ARG A 12 -17.68 -2.45 1.85
N LEU A 13 -18.74 -2.52 1.06
CA LEU A 13 -19.36 -1.35 0.45
C LEU A 13 -20.17 -0.62 1.51
N PRO A 14 -19.99 0.70 1.73
CA PRO A 14 -20.98 1.48 2.45
C PRO A 14 -22.32 1.34 1.72
N GLY A 15 -23.36 0.90 2.43
CA GLY A 15 -24.71 0.80 1.89
C GLY A 15 -25.26 2.20 1.62
N GLY A 16 -25.46 2.52 0.34
CA GLY A 16 -26.28 3.64 -0.13
C GLY A 16 -25.83 5.03 0.34
N SER A 17 -24.76 5.55 -0.25
CA SER A 17 -24.63 7.00 -0.47
C SER A 17 -24.76 7.22 -1.97
N GLY A 18 -25.62 8.17 -2.39
CA GLY A 18 -26.07 8.44 -3.77
C GLY A 18 -25.24 7.85 -4.92
N SER A 19 -25.91 7.15 -5.85
CA SER A 19 -25.28 6.58 -7.06
C SER A 19 -24.36 7.61 -7.72
N LYS A 20 -23.07 7.26 -7.85
CA LYS A 20 -22.09 8.11 -8.51
C LYS A 20 -22.40 8.14 -10.01
N GLN A 21 -22.95 9.24 -10.48
CA GLN A 21 -23.27 9.41 -11.90
C GLN A 21 -22.09 10.05 -12.64
N LEU A 22 -21.67 9.39 -13.71
CA LEU A 22 -20.67 9.93 -14.64
C LEU A 22 -21.29 11.07 -15.45
N ASP A 23 -20.49 12.10 -15.73
CA ASP A 23 -20.90 13.18 -16.62
C ASP A 23 -21.17 12.64 -18.05
N GLU A 24 -22.06 13.30 -18.81
CA GLU A 24 -22.41 12.90 -20.19
C GLU A 24 -21.18 12.86 -21.14
N ASP A 25 -20.16 13.67 -20.85
CA ASP A 25 -18.93 13.78 -21.64
C ASP A 25 -17.88 12.68 -21.31
N VAL A 26 -18.18 11.75 -20.39
CA VAL A 26 -17.28 10.64 -20.07
C VAL A 26 -17.44 9.54 -21.11
N GLU A 27 -16.33 9.15 -21.75
CA GLU A 27 -16.32 7.94 -22.58
C GLU A 27 -16.64 6.72 -21.69
N THR A 28 -17.80 6.12 -21.94
CA THR A 28 -18.21 4.86 -21.31
C THR A 28 -17.98 3.68 -22.23
N THR A 29 -17.89 2.48 -21.66
CA THR A 29 -17.63 1.26 -22.43
C THR A 29 -18.37 0.06 -21.86
N ASP A 30 -18.75 -0.86 -22.75
CA ASP A 30 -19.36 -2.14 -22.41
C ASP A 30 -18.31 -3.21 -22.02
N ALA A 31 -17.02 -2.87 -22.01
CA ALA A 31 -16.00 -3.76 -21.47
C ALA A 31 -16.23 -4.03 -19.96
N PRO A 32 -15.88 -5.24 -19.47
CA PRO A 32 -16.03 -5.57 -18.06
C PRO A 32 -15.12 -4.68 -17.19
N ASP A 33 -15.56 -4.39 -15.97
CA ASP A 33 -14.77 -3.70 -14.97
C ASP A 33 -13.44 -4.45 -14.75
N MET A 34 -12.32 -3.74 -14.86
CA MET A 34 -10.99 -4.36 -14.82
C MET A 34 -10.60 -4.95 -13.46
N ILE A 35 -11.33 -4.66 -12.38
CA ILE A 35 -11.09 -5.19 -11.03
C ILE A 35 -12.22 -6.12 -10.61
N SER A 36 -13.48 -5.69 -10.69
CA SER A 36 -14.63 -6.49 -10.25
C SER A 36 -15.06 -7.54 -11.28
N TRP A 37 -14.62 -7.38 -12.54
CA TRP A 37 -15.06 -8.18 -13.70
C TRP A 37 -16.56 -8.09 -13.99
N GLU A 38 -17.24 -7.13 -13.37
CA GLU A 38 -18.66 -6.89 -13.60
C GLU A 38 -18.89 -6.28 -14.98
N ASP A 39 -19.88 -6.82 -15.69
CA ASP A 39 -20.26 -6.44 -17.04
C ASP A 39 -21.74 -6.04 -17.14
N ASP A 40 -22.39 -5.73 -16.00
CA ASP A 40 -23.80 -5.33 -15.95
C ASP A 40 -24.05 -4.16 -16.93
N PRO A 41 -24.88 -4.36 -17.96
CA PRO A 41 -25.20 -3.32 -18.94
C PRO A 41 -25.84 -2.07 -18.32
N ASN A 42 -26.44 -2.19 -17.13
CA ASN A 42 -27.08 -1.07 -16.43
C ASN A 42 -26.11 -0.24 -15.60
N THR A 43 -24.86 -0.68 -15.44
CA THR A 43 -23.83 0.03 -14.69
C THR A 43 -22.78 0.53 -15.69
N PRO A 44 -22.82 1.82 -16.11
CA PRO A 44 -21.87 2.34 -17.08
C PRO A 44 -20.45 2.40 -16.48
N ARG A 45 -19.45 1.87 -17.20
CA ARG A 45 -18.04 1.92 -16.80
C ARG A 45 -17.36 3.07 -17.50
N ALA A 46 -16.60 3.86 -16.75
CA ALA A 46 -15.71 4.87 -17.31
C ALA A 46 -14.52 4.19 -17.99
N LYS A 47 -14.14 4.70 -19.15
CA LYS A 47 -12.93 4.30 -19.86
C LYS A 47 -11.77 5.19 -19.40
N MET A 48 -10.80 4.59 -18.72
CA MET A 48 -9.59 5.28 -18.28
C MET A 48 -8.72 5.68 -19.48
N SER A 49 -7.78 6.60 -19.30
CA SER A 49 -6.80 7.00 -20.31
C SER A 49 -5.91 5.86 -20.82
N CYS A 50 -5.83 4.75 -20.08
CA CYS A 50 -5.17 3.51 -20.50
C CYS A 50 -6.03 2.60 -21.38
N GLY A 51 -7.29 2.95 -21.62
CA GLY A 51 -8.26 2.19 -22.42
C GLY A 51 -9.04 1.13 -21.64
N HIS A 52 -8.72 0.91 -20.36
CA HIS A 52 -9.41 -0.08 -19.52
C HIS A 52 -10.65 0.51 -18.83
N ALA A 53 -11.65 -0.33 -18.63
CA ALA A 53 -12.95 0.03 -18.08
C ALA A 53 -12.99 -0.15 -16.56
N ILE A 54 -13.64 0.77 -15.86
CA ILE A 54 -13.89 0.67 -14.42
C ILE A 54 -15.11 1.48 -13.99
N THR A 55 -15.83 0.99 -13.00
CA THR A 55 -16.93 1.69 -12.34
C THR A 55 -16.41 2.76 -11.37
N PRO A 56 -17.12 3.88 -11.18
CA PRO A 56 -16.73 4.92 -10.23
C PRO A 56 -16.50 4.39 -8.80
N GLU A 57 -17.35 3.47 -8.35
CA GLU A 57 -17.30 2.84 -7.04
C GLU A 57 -16.04 1.99 -6.85
N THR A 58 -15.74 1.16 -7.85
CA THR A 58 -14.55 0.30 -7.83
C THR A 58 -13.27 1.11 -7.94
N LEU A 59 -13.26 2.18 -8.74
CA LEU A 59 -12.13 3.11 -8.84
C LEU A 59 -11.89 3.85 -7.53
N THR A 60 -12.95 4.33 -6.86
CA THR A 60 -12.87 4.97 -5.54
C THR A 60 -12.24 4.02 -4.54
N THR A 61 -12.82 2.83 -4.39
CA THR A 61 -12.39 1.83 -3.40
C THR A 61 -10.94 1.40 -3.63
N TYR A 62 -10.56 1.18 -4.89
CA TYR A 62 -9.19 0.83 -5.25
C TYR A 62 -8.21 1.94 -4.88
N CYS A 63 -8.49 3.18 -5.26
CA CYS A 63 -7.62 4.32 -4.95
C CYS A 63 -7.54 4.58 -3.44
N GLU A 64 -8.63 4.44 -2.68
CA GLU A 64 -8.62 4.50 -1.22
C GLU A 64 -7.70 3.45 -0.59
N SER A 65 -7.73 2.22 -1.13
CA SER A 65 -6.85 1.14 -0.66
C SER A 65 -5.38 1.47 -0.92
N LEU A 66 -5.05 2.10 -2.06
CA LEU A 66 -3.70 2.55 -2.38
C LEU A 66 -3.22 3.63 -1.41
N LEU A 67 -4.07 4.62 -1.14
CA LEU A 67 -3.77 5.68 -0.18
C LEU A 67 -3.62 5.13 1.24
N SER A 68 -4.46 4.18 1.64
CA SER A 68 -4.36 3.53 2.95
C SER A 68 -3.12 2.64 3.06
N ALA A 69 -2.62 2.11 1.95
CA ALA A 69 -1.32 1.42 1.84
C ALA A 69 -0.11 2.38 1.73
N GLY A 70 -0.32 3.67 1.95
CA GLY A 70 0.73 4.68 1.96
C GLY A 70 1.20 5.10 0.56
N LYS A 71 0.42 4.90 -0.51
CA LYS A 71 0.77 5.35 -1.88
C LYS A 71 0.22 6.74 -2.14
N TYR A 72 0.79 7.44 -3.10
CA TYR A 72 0.31 8.73 -3.59
C TYR A 72 0.26 8.78 -5.13
N VAL A 73 0.65 7.68 -5.78
CA VAL A 73 0.64 7.51 -7.24
C VAL A 73 -0.38 6.43 -7.58
N PHE A 74 -1.29 6.74 -8.49
CA PHE A 74 -2.33 5.82 -8.95
C PHE A 74 -1.89 5.17 -10.27
N LYS A 75 -1.99 3.85 -10.37
CA LYS A 75 -1.63 3.09 -11.57
C LYS A 75 -2.68 2.06 -11.89
N CYS A 76 -2.86 1.81 -13.19
CA CYS A 76 -3.76 0.79 -13.70
C CYS A 76 -3.36 -0.60 -13.18
N PRO A 77 -4.27 -1.31 -12.48
CA PRO A 77 -4.00 -2.64 -11.97
C PRO A 77 -4.19 -3.75 -13.02
N TYR A 78 -4.71 -3.43 -14.21
CA TYR A 78 -5.09 -4.43 -15.20
C TYR A 78 -3.90 -5.30 -15.65
N ILE A 79 -4.16 -6.61 -15.69
CA ILE A 79 -3.26 -7.64 -16.21
C ILE A 79 -4.01 -8.36 -17.33
N SER A 80 -3.44 -8.35 -18.53
CA SER A 80 -4.05 -9.03 -19.68
C SER A 80 -4.04 -10.55 -19.50
N PRO A 81 -4.88 -11.30 -20.24
CA PRO A 81 -4.82 -12.76 -20.28
C PRO A 81 -3.45 -13.30 -20.70
N ALA A 82 -2.68 -12.51 -21.46
CA ALA A 82 -1.30 -12.81 -21.85
C ALA A 82 -0.26 -12.44 -20.76
N THR A 83 -0.70 -12.12 -19.54
CA THR A 83 0.10 -11.73 -18.37
C THR A 83 0.86 -10.41 -18.49
N GLU A 84 0.44 -9.54 -19.41
CA GLU A 84 1.01 -8.21 -19.57
C GLU A 84 0.36 -7.24 -18.59
N TYR A 85 1.17 -6.61 -17.74
CA TYR A 85 0.72 -5.62 -16.77
C TYR A 85 0.66 -4.24 -17.41
N CYS A 86 -0.51 -3.60 -17.41
CA CYS A 86 -0.68 -2.27 -17.99
C CYS A 86 0.17 -1.22 -17.25
N GLY A 87 -0.04 -1.06 -15.93
CA GLY A 87 0.78 -0.19 -15.09
C GLY A 87 0.79 1.30 -15.45
N LYS A 88 -0.04 1.74 -16.41
CA LYS A 88 -0.14 3.14 -16.80
C LYS A 88 -0.56 3.99 -15.60
N GLU A 89 0.17 5.08 -15.40
CA GLU A 89 -0.10 6.03 -14.32
C GLU A 89 -1.30 6.90 -14.67
N TRP A 90 -2.16 7.13 -13.68
CA TRP A 90 -3.32 8.01 -13.79
C TRP A 90 -3.06 9.29 -13.00
N SER A 91 -3.50 10.41 -13.57
CA SER A 91 -3.48 11.67 -12.83
C SER A 91 -4.55 11.67 -11.75
N TYR A 92 -4.31 12.38 -10.65
CA TYR A 92 -5.36 12.54 -9.62
C TYR A 92 -6.59 13.28 -10.18
N LEU A 93 -6.42 14.19 -11.15
CA LEU A 93 -7.54 14.86 -11.82
C LEU A 93 -8.44 13.88 -12.56
N GLU A 94 -7.84 12.93 -13.28
CA GLU A 94 -8.56 11.84 -13.95
C GLU A 94 -9.28 10.95 -12.94
N VAL A 95 -8.60 10.53 -11.86
CA VAL A 95 -9.21 9.71 -10.78
C VAL A 95 -10.38 10.45 -10.14
N ARG A 96 -10.19 11.72 -9.77
CA ARG A 96 -11.22 12.55 -9.12
C ARG A 96 -12.47 12.68 -9.97
N ARG A 97 -12.31 12.86 -11.29
CA ARG A 97 -13.42 12.99 -12.24
C ARG A 97 -14.13 11.65 -12.46
N LEU A 98 -13.40 10.60 -12.80
CA LEU A 98 -13.99 9.32 -13.19
C LEU A 98 -14.50 8.49 -12.00
N ALA A 99 -13.95 8.71 -10.81
CA ALA A 99 -14.45 8.12 -9.57
C ALA A 99 -15.59 8.94 -8.95
N VAL A 100 -16.00 10.04 -9.58
CA VAL A 100 -17.07 10.95 -9.13
C VAL A 100 -16.94 11.22 -7.62
N LEU A 101 -15.74 11.61 -7.19
CA LEU A 101 -15.46 11.79 -5.77
C LEU A 101 -16.31 12.95 -5.24
N THR A 102 -17.01 12.73 -4.13
CA THR A 102 -17.66 13.78 -3.35
C THR A 102 -16.63 14.76 -2.78
N LEU A 103 -17.06 15.95 -2.37
CA LEU A 103 -16.14 16.94 -1.77
C LEU A 103 -15.40 16.39 -0.54
N ASP A 104 -16.08 15.57 0.27
CA ASP A 104 -15.46 14.94 1.44
C ASP A 104 -14.44 13.88 1.02
N GLU A 105 -14.75 13.01 0.06
CA GLU A 105 -13.79 12.04 -0.48
C GLU A 105 -12.58 12.73 -1.11
N GLN A 106 -12.78 13.81 -1.88
CA GLN A 106 -11.69 14.59 -2.46
C GLN A 106 -10.74 15.13 -1.39
N LYS A 107 -11.30 15.71 -0.32
CA LYS A 107 -10.52 16.21 0.81
C LYS A 107 -9.75 15.09 1.49
N GLN A 108 -10.37 13.93 1.72
CA GLN A 108 -9.69 12.76 2.30
C GLN A 108 -8.57 12.24 1.40
N PHE A 109 -8.81 12.18 0.10
CA PHE A 109 -7.79 11.76 -0.88
C PHE A 109 -6.62 12.73 -0.88
N GLU A 110 -6.87 14.03 -0.97
CA GLU A 110 -5.82 15.06 -1.02
C GLU A 110 -4.95 15.06 0.23
N ILE A 111 -5.56 14.94 1.41
CA ILE A 111 -4.82 14.79 2.69
C ILE A 111 -3.93 13.54 2.64
N LYS A 112 -4.48 12.38 2.29
CA LYS A 112 -3.71 11.12 2.26
C LYS A 112 -2.63 11.11 1.18
N ILE A 113 -2.88 11.67 0.00
CA ILE A 113 -1.89 11.82 -1.08
C ILE A 113 -0.72 12.65 -0.56
N SER A 114 -1.01 13.81 0.05
CA SER A 114 -0.01 14.70 0.63
C SER A 114 0.80 14.00 1.72
N ASP A 115 0.12 13.39 2.69
CA ASP A 115 0.78 12.66 3.79
C ASP A 115 1.67 11.54 3.28
N ASN A 116 1.19 10.76 2.31
CA ASN A 116 1.94 9.64 1.77
C ASN A 116 3.13 10.08 0.93
N TYR A 117 2.98 11.17 0.16
CA TYR A 117 4.07 11.79 -0.58
C TYR A 117 5.17 12.27 0.37
N LEU A 118 4.76 12.97 1.40
CA LEU A 118 5.64 13.54 2.41
C LEU A 118 6.36 12.46 3.23
N ARG A 119 5.60 11.48 3.75
CA ARG A 119 6.15 10.37 4.56
C ARG A 119 7.13 9.50 3.76
N LYS A 120 6.88 9.24 2.46
CA LYS A 120 7.74 8.37 1.64
C LYS A 120 8.86 9.11 0.90
N GLY A 121 8.61 10.34 0.47
CA GLY A 121 9.54 11.11 -0.34
C GLY A 121 10.56 11.88 0.50
N MET A 122 10.17 12.34 1.69
CA MET A 122 10.95 13.31 2.46
C MET A 122 11.36 12.80 3.85
N GLY A 123 10.96 11.59 4.25
CA GLY A 123 11.35 11.04 5.55
C GLY A 123 10.84 11.91 6.70
N ILE A 124 9.56 12.32 6.62
CA ILE A 124 8.92 13.12 7.65
C ILE A 124 7.83 12.34 8.40
N GLN A 125 7.61 12.74 9.65
CA GLN A 125 6.68 12.13 10.59
C GLN A 125 5.82 13.20 11.25
N GLU A 126 4.62 12.84 11.63
CA GLU A 126 3.71 13.73 12.34
C GLU A 126 4.04 13.79 13.83
N CYS A 127 4.14 15.01 14.37
CA CYS A 127 4.34 15.24 15.79
C CYS A 127 3.10 14.76 16.57
N PRO A 128 3.25 13.88 17.58
CA PRO A 128 2.11 13.35 18.33
C PRO A 128 1.42 14.38 19.25
N LYS A 129 2.06 15.53 19.50
CA LYS A 129 1.53 16.59 20.36
C LYS A 129 0.74 17.67 19.61
N CYS A 130 1.24 18.10 18.44
CA CYS A 130 0.67 19.23 17.70
C CYS A 130 0.32 18.92 16.24
N HIS A 131 0.49 17.66 15.81
CA HIS A 131 0.16 17.19 14.46
C HIS A 131 0.92 17.88 13.31
N SER A 132 1.98 18.62 13.64
CA SER A 132 2.84 19.21 12.61
C SER A 132 3.81 18.19 12.05
N LEU A 133 4.15 18.35 10.78
CA LEU A 133 5.11 17.50 10.10
C LEU A 133 6.52 17.86 10.52
N CYS A 134 7.30 16.86 10.93
CA CYS A 134 8.67 16.99 11.41
C CYS A 134 9.57 16.03 10.64
N GLU A 135 10.75 16.50 10.25
CA GLU A 135 11.77 15.66 9.62
C GLU A 135 12.84 15.25 10.63
N ARG A 136 13.55 14.17 10.32
CA ARG A 136 14.76 13.81 11.06
C ARG A 136 15.96 14.55 10.49
N ILE A 137 16.80 15.08 11.37
CA ILE A 137 18.08 15.70 10.99
C ILE A 137 19.02 14.63 10.43
N ASP A 138 19.11 13.47 11.11
CA ASP A 138 19.79 12.27 10.62
C ASP A 138 18.78 11.12 10.56
N LYS A 139 18.75 10.37 9.45
CA LYS A 139 17.87 9.20 9.28
C LYS A 139 18.15 8.08 10.28
N LYS A 140 19.36 8.05 10.84
CA LYS A 140 19.74 7.09 11.89
C LYS A 140 19.16 7.45 13.26
N ASP A 141 18.88 8.72 13.48
CA ASP A 141 18.29 9.17 14.73
C ASP A 141 16.85 8.66 14.82
N LYS A 142 16.49 8.16 15.99
CA LYS A 142 15.10 7.80 16.30
C LYS A 142 14.41 8.94 17.02
N ARG A 143 15.17 9.88 17.57
CA ARG A 143 14.68 11.10 18.20
C ARG A 143 14.40 12.17 17.16
N VAL A 144 13.19 12.69 17.16
CA VAL A 144 12.74 13.74 16.26
C VAL A 144 12.46 14.99 17.06
N VAL A 145 12.97 16.14 16.61
CA VAL A 145 12.65 17.44 17.21
C VAL A 145 11.40 17.99 16.54
N CYS A 146 10.39 18.40 17.32
CA CYS A 146 9.31 19.20 16.78
C CYS A 146 9.67 20.69 16.91
N PRO A 147 9.93 21.42 15.81
CA PRO A 147 10.32 22.82 15.90
C PRO A 147 9.19 23.70 16.46
N LEU A 148 7.93 23.39 16.16
CA LEU A 148 6.79 24.18 16.64
C LEU A 148 6.54 24.00 18.13
N CYS A 149 6.54 22.75 18.63
CA CYS A 149 6.39 22.50 20.07
C CYS A 149 7.59 23.02 20.87
N SER A 150 8.79 22.96 20.32
CA SER A 150 10.00 23.48 20.95
C SER A 150 9.99 25.01 21.03
N ALA A 151 9.46 25.69 20.00
CA ALA A 151 9.34 27.14 20.00
C ALA A 151 8.23 27.67 20.92
N ALA A 152 7.14 26.91 21.09
CA ALA A 152 6.02 27.27 21.96
C ALA A 152 6.27 26.94 23.45
N GLY A 153 7.21 26.04 23.74
CA GLY A 153 7.55 25.59 25.09
C GLY A 153 8.76 26.31 25.68
N THR A 154 9.00 26.08 26.97
CA THR A 154 10.24 26.48 27.65
C THR A 154 11.39 25.49 27.43
N MET A 155 11.09 24.31 26.88
CA MET A 155 12.04 23.23 26.65
C MET A 155 11.78 22.58 25.29
N GLU A 156 12.85 22.04 24.67
CA GLU A 156 12.73 21.32 23.40
C GLU A 156 11.81 20.12 23.55
N TYR A 157 10.91 19.97 22.58
CA TYR A 157 10.02 18.83 22.49
C TYR A 157 10.58 17.82 21.49
N HIS A 158 10.81 16.61 21.99
CA HIS A 158 11.26 15.49 21.21
C HIS A 158 10.26 14.35 21.26
N PHE A 159 10.17 13.59 20.18
CA PHE A 159 9.38 12.36 20.14
C PHE A 159 10.13 11.25 19.40
N CYS A 160 9.71 10.00 19.63
CA CYS A 160 10.28 8.85 18.96
C CYS A 160 9.66 8.64 17.58
N TRP A 161 10.50 8.42 16.57
CA TRP A 161 10.13 8.16 15.18
C TRP A 161 9.21 6.93 15.01
N TYR A 162 9.36 5.91 15.87
CA TYR A 162 8.65 4.64 15.73
C TYR A 162 7.40 4.52 16.62
N CYS A 163 7.52 4.76 17.93
CA CYS A 163 6.36 4.65 18.81
C CYS A 163 5.44 5.87 18.73
N LEU A 164 5.95 7.02 18.28
CA LEU A 164 5.23 8.31 18.26
C LEU A 164 4.79 8.77 19.65
N HIS A 165 5.57 8.44 20.67
CA HIS A 165 5.43 9.00 22.02
C HIS A 165 6.52 10.04 22.27
N GLU A 166 6.30 10.91 23.26
CA GLU A 166 7.31 11.84 23.76
C GLU A 166 8.60 11.08 24.11
N TRP A 167 9.74 11.69 23.80
CA TRP A 167 11.03 11.03 23.93
C TRP A 167 11.38 10.82 25.41
N VAL A 168 11.54 9.56 25.79
CA VAL A 168 12.08 9.16 27.09
C VAL A 168 13.48 8.59 26.89
N GLY A 169 14.45 9.11 27.65
CA GLY A 169 15.85 8.69 27.62
C GLY A 169 16.82 9.78 27.17
N THR A 170 18.12 9.56 27.42
CA THR A 170 19.19 10.53 27.12
C THR A 170 19.88 10.31 25.77
N SER A 171 19.66 9.15 25.14
CA SER A 171 20.25 8.82 23.83
C SER A 171 19.49 9.47 22.67
N VAL A 172 19.99 9.31 21.44
CA VAL A 172 19.32 9.76 20.19
C VAL A 172 18.75 8.60 19.36
N ASP A 173 19.21 7.39 19.65
CA ASP A 173 19.01 6.17 18.86
C ASP A 173 18.25 5.07 19.63
N LYS A 174 18.02 5.23 20.93
CA LYS A 174 17.23 4.32 21.76
C LYS A 174 16.24 5.09 22.64
N CYS A 175 14.96 4.82 22.39
CA CYS A 175 13.87 5.35 23.18
C CYS A 175 13.51 4.37 24.29
N ASP A 176 13.33 4.88 25.52
CA ASP A 176 13.02 4.10 26.72
C ASP A 176 11.51 4.03 27.02
N ASN A 177 10.64 4.34 26.05
CA ASN A 177 9.20 4.15 26.17
C ASN A 177 8.86 2.65 26.30
N GLU A 178 7.98 2.28 27.24
CA GLU A 178 7.67 0.87 27.56
C GLU A 178 7.12 0.07 26.37
N ASP A 179 6.38 0.73 25.46
CA ASP A 179 5.79 0.13 24.27
C ASP A 179 6.68 0.24 23.01
N CYS A 180 7.89 0.83 23.15
CA CYS A 180 8.80 1.10 22.06
C CYS A 180 9.87 0.01 21.94
N ASN A 181 9.70 -0.87 20.96
CA ASN A 181 10.72 -1.86 20.59
C ASN A 181 11.93 -1.27 19.84
N GLY A 182 11.95 0.06 19.64
CA GLY A 182 13.07 0.74 18.99
C GLY A 182 13.23 0.43 17.50
N GLU A 183 12.19 -0.10 16.87
CA GLU A 183 12.16 -0.57 15.50
C GLU A 183 10.83 -0.22 14.82
N ASP A 184 10.79 -0.32 13.50
CA ASP A 184 9.58 -0.13 12.72
C ASP A 184 8.50 -1.17 13.07
N LYS A 185 7.27 -0.72 13.35
CA LYS A 185 6.12 -1.59 13.67
C LYS A 185 5.87 -2.66 12.59
N ARG A 186 6.22 -2.39 11.33
CA ARG A 186 6.16 -3.35 10.21
C ARG A 186 7.02 -4.58 10.47
N LEU A 187 8.18 -4.45 11.12
CA LEU A 187 9.07 -5.57 11.46
C LEU A 187 8.41 -6.53 12.45
N LYS A 188 7.65 -6.00 13.42
CA LYS A 188 6.85 -6.82 14.33
C LYS A 188 5.81 -7.65 13.57
N ILE A 189 5.08 -7.03 12.63
CA ILE A 189 4.08 -7.73 11.79
C ILE A 189 4.74 -8.85 10.96
N LEU A 190 5.94 -8.60 10.41
CA LEU A 190 6.68 -9.61 9.65
C LEU A 190 7.08 -10.81 10.52
N ARG A 191 7.57 -10.57 11.74
CA ARG A 191 7.96 -11.65 12.67
C ARG A 191 6.77 -12.45 13.20
N GLU A 192 5.67 -11.77 13.50
CA GLU A 192 4.45 -12.40 14.03
C GLU A 192 3.57 -13.00 12.92
N SER A 193 3.97 -12.86 11.65
CA SER A 193 3.23 -13.37 10.50
C SER A 193 3.00 -14.87 10.60
N LYS A 194 1.74 -15.29 10.40
CA LYS A 194 1.37 -16.71 10.32
C LYS A 194 2.14 -17.37 9.19
N LYS A 195 2.54 -18.63 9.40
CA LYS A 195 3.16 -19.44 8.35
C LYS A 195 2.10 -20.24 7.60
N LYS A 196 2.26 -20.39 6.30
CA LYS A 196 1.36 -21.16 5.42
C LYS A 196 2.16 -21.92 4.37
N THR A 197 1.47 -22.83 3.68
CA THR A 197 2.03 -23.55 2.54
C THR A 197 1.79 -22.76 1.26
N ILE A 198 2.85 -22.50 0.50
CA ILE A 198 2.79 -21.80 -0.79
C ILE A 198 3.40 -22.73 -1.84
N VAL A 199 2.63 -23.12 -2.86
CA VAL A 199 3.14 -23.96 -3.98
C VAL A 199 3.80 -25.27 -3.45
N GLY A 200 3.15 -25.92 -2.48
CA GLY A 200 3.68 -27.15 -1.84
C GLY A 200 4.86 -26.94 -0.90
N VAL A 201 5.38 -25.72 -0.75
CA VAL A 201 6.44 -25.38 0.20
C VAL A 201 5.82 -24.97 1.54
N ALA A 202 6.05 -25.77 2.58
CA ALA A 202 5.56 -25.49 3.92
C ALA A 202 6.32 -24.32 4.59
N ASN A 203 5.76 -23.81 5.70
CA ASN A 203 6.41 -22.84 6.58
C ASN A 203 6.78 -21.47 5.96
N CYS A 204 6.13 -21.07 4.86
CA CYS A 204 6.33 -19.75 4.27
C CYS A 204 5.60 -18.67 5.10
N PRO A 205 6.23 -17.53 5.43
CA PRO A 205 5.52 -16.39 6.02
C PRO A 205 4.35 -15.96 5.13
N ALA A 206 3.18 -15.69 5.71
CA ALA A 206 2.01 -15.22 4.96
C ALA A 206 2.14 -13.75 4.55
N ILE A 207 2.97 -12.97 5.26
CA ILE A 207 3.22 -11.56 5.00
C ILE A 207 4.73 -11.35 4.81
N ARG A 208 5.10 -10.62 3.75
CA ARG A 208 6.49 -10.17 3.49
C ARG A 208 6.53 -8.71 3.09
N ALA A 209 7.65 -8.04 3.26
CA ALA A 209 7.84 -6.67 2.79
C ALA A 209 8.41 -6.65 1.36
N CYS A 210 8.00 -5.65 0.57
CA CYS A 210 8.59 -5.38 -0.73
C CYS A 210 10.07 -5.00 -0.58
N LEU A 211 10.93 -5.64 -1.38
CA LEU A 211 12.39 -5.44 -1.37
C LEU A 211 12.85 -4.03 -1.74
N LYS A 212 12.00 -3.22 -2.38
CA LYS A 212 12.33 -1.85 -2.81
C LYS A 212 11.71 -0.77 -1.95
N CYS A 213 10.44 -0.94 -1.58
CA CYS A 213 9.67 0.13 -0.92
C CYS A 213 9.15 -0.23 0.47
N GLY A 214 9.46 -1.42 0.97
CA GLY A 214 9.11 -1.81 2.34
C GLY A 214 7.62 -2.02 2.62
N MET A 215 6.78 -2.03 1.59
CA MET A 215 5.34 -2.27 1.71
C MET A 215 5.08 -3.71 2.16
N LEU A 216 4.26 -3.90 3.18
CA LEU A 216 3.80 -5.23 3.59
C LEU A 216 2.86 -5.80 2.51
N ILE A 217 3.11 -7.04 2.14
CA ILE A 217 2.41 -7.80 1.12
C ILE A 217 1.99 -9.11 1.76
N GLU A 218 0.68 -9.31 1.90
CA GLU A 218 0.12 -10.59 2.27
C GLU A 218 -0.03 -11.45 1.02
N HIS A 219 0.45 -12.69 1.09
CA HIS A 219 0.25 -13.67 0.04
C HIS A 219 -1.11 -14.34 0.23
N ASP A 220 -2.07 -14.05 -0.65
CA ASP A 220 -3.35 -14.77 -0.70
C ASP A 220 -3.19 -16.13 -1.42
N ARG A 221 -3.07 -16.14 -2.76
CA ARG A 221 -3.16 -17.37 -3.58
C ARG A 221 -2.17 -17.47 -4.75
N ALA A 222 -2.11 -18.69 -5.29
CA ALA A 222 -1.51 -19.10 -6.57
C ALA A 222 0.02 -19.01 -6.68
N CYS A 223 0.55 -17.81 -6.89
CA CYS A 223 1.85 -17.61 -7.52
C CYS A 223 2.90 -17.14 -6.53
N LYS A 224 4.07 -17.79 -6.53
CA LYS A 224 5.22 -17.30 -5.75
C LYS A 224 5.88 -16.06 -6.35
N HIS A 225 5.57 -15.67 -7.58
CA HIS A 225 6.17 -14.52 -8.26
C HIS A 225 5.25 -13.31 -8.14
N MET A 226 5.70 -12.30 -7.39
CA MET A 226 4.92 -11.12 -7.05
C MET A 226 5.45 -9.89 -7.76
N ALA A 227 4.53 -9.01 -8.17
CA ALA A 227 4.81 -7.67 -8.61
C ALA A 227 4.25 -6.69 -7.59
N CYS A 228 5.13 -5.96 -6.90
CA CYS A 228 4.72 -4.85 -6.06
C CYS A 228 4.23 -3.69 -6.93
N ILE A 229 3.25 -2.95 -6.43
CA ILE A 229 2.74 -1.72 -7.06
C ILE A 229 3.84 -0.67 -7.29
N CYS A 230 4.96 -0.70 -6.55
CA CYS A 230 6.11 0.16 -6.83
C CYS A 230 6.94 -0.27 -8.06
N GLY A 231 6.48 -1.27 -8.82
CA GLY A 231 7.17 -1.88 -9.97
C GLY A 231 8.19 -2.97 -9.61
N GLN A 232 8.49 -3.20 -8.34
CA GLN A 232 9.45 -4.23 -7.94
C GLN A 232 8.84 -5.62 -8.13
N LYS A 233 9.44 -6.44 -8.98
CA LYS A 233 9.11 -7.86 -9.14
C LYS A 233 10.07 -8.73 -8.34
N PHE A 234 9.57 -9.72 -7.61
CA PHE A 234 10.39 -10.62 -6.80
C PHE A 234 9.65 -11.92 -6.46
N CYS A 235 10.38 -12.96 -6.05
CA CYS A 235 9.77 -14.17 -5.53
C CYS A 235 9.39 -14.03 -4.05
N PHE A 236 8.15 -14.29 -3.71
CA PHE A 236 7.62 -14.24 -2.35
C PHE A 236 8.17 -15.33 -1.43
N ILE A 237 8.61 -16.47 -1.96
CA ILE A 237 9.17 -17.55 -1.11
C ILE A 237 10.64 -17.26 -0.79
N CYS A 238 11.47 -17.07 -1.82
CA CYS A 238 12.93 -16.94 -1.67
C CYS A 238 13.45 -15.49 -1.67
N LEU A 239 12.58 -14.48 -1.80
CA LEU A 239 12.93 -13.06 -1.81
C LEU A 239 13.98 -12.64 -2.86
N LYS A 240 14.20 -13.43 -3.92
CA LYS A 240 15.06 -13.01 -5.04
C LYS A 240 14.33 -12.01 -5.94
N PRO A 241 14.94 -10.84 -6.26
CA PRO A 241 14.35 -9.88 -7.18
C PRO A 241 14.39 -10.41 -8.62
N ALA A 242 13.46 -9.98 -9.46
CA ALA A 242 13.57 -10.21 -10.90
C ALA A 242 14.67 -9.31 -11.50
N ILE A 243 15.51 -9.86 -12.37
CA ILE A 243 16.53 -9.12 -13.12
C ILE A 243 16.09 -9.11 -14.58
N GLU A 244 16.05 -7.93 -15.20
CA GLU A 244 15.65 -7.76 -16.61
C GLU A 244 14.29 -8.43 -16.94
N GLY A 245 13.35 -8.38 -15.99
CA GLY A 245 12.02 -8.99 -16.12
C GLY A 245 11.96 -10.50 -15.85
N ASN A 246 13.11 -11.16 -15.64
CA ASN A 246 13.20 -12.60 -15.40
C ASN A 246 13.37 -12.91 -13.91
N TYR A 247 12.57 -13.87 -13.42
CA TYR A 247 12.69 -14.36 -12.04
C TYR A 247 13.91 -15.27 -11.89
N GLN A 248 14.71 -15.04 -10.84
CA GLN A 248 15.93 -15.79 -10.56
C GLN A 248 15.70 -17.15 -9.84
N CYS A 249 14.45 -17.59 -9.79
CA CYS A 249 14.09 -18.91 -9.32
C CYS A 249 13.24 -19.59 -10.39
N GLY A 250 13.09 -20.92 -10.28
CA GLY A 250 12.30 -21.69 -11.26
C GLY A 250 10.88 -21.16 -11.45
N THR A 251 10.11 -21.84 -12.30
CA THR A 251 8.75 -21.41 -12.71
C THR A 251 7.81 -21.09 -11.53
N TYR A 252 6.71 -20.38 -11.81
CA TYR A 252 5.72 -19.94 -10.82
C TYR A 252 5.13 -21.04 -9.91
N LYS A 253 5.21 -22.31 -10.33
CA LYS A 253 4.73 -23.51 -9.61
C LYS A 253 5.86 -24.40 -9.05
N SER A 254 7.12 -24.06 -9.27
CA SER A 254 8.24 -24.82 -8.73
C SER A 254 8.49 -24.47 -7.27
N PRO A 255 8.91 -25.42 -6.42
CA PRO A 255 9.30 -25.14 -5.05
C PRO A 255 10.52 -24.19 -5.01
N CYS A 256 10.66 -23.47 -3.89
CA CYS A 256 11.79 -22.62 -3.58
C CYS A 256 12.23 -22.89 -2.15
N GLU A 257 13.50 -22.63 -1.86
CA GLU A 257 13.95 -22.45 -0.48
C GLU A 257 13.29 -21.22 0.13
N VAL A 258 12.74 -21.37 1.33
CA VAL A 258 12.06 -20.30 2.05
C VAL A 258 13.12 -19.36 2.60
N ALA A 259 13.11 -18.10 2.15
CA ALA A 259 13.99 -17.09 2.73
C ALA A 259 13.59 -16.75 4.16
N ASP A 260 14.55 -16.29 4.96
CA ASP A 260 14.28 -15.81 6.31
C ASP A 260 13.28 -14.65 6.33
N VAL A 261 12.67 -14.42 7.50
CA VAL A 261 11.81 -13.26 7.73
C VAL A 261 12.68 -12.00 7.67
N GLN A 262 12.19 -10.98 6.97
CA GLN A 262 12.92 -9.72 6.78
C GLN A 262 13.07 -8.99 8.11
N THR A 263 14.30 -8.57 8.40
CA THR A 263 14.68 -7.85 9.63
C THR A 263 14.93 -6.36 9.41
N THR A 264 14.89 -5.90 8.15
CA THR A 264 15.03 -4.49 7.78
C THR A 264 13.97 -4.11 6.75
N ILE A 265 13.64 -2.81 6.69
CA ILE A 265 12.72 -2.26 5.70
C ILE A 265 13.46 -1.23 4.81
N PRO A 266 13.35 -1.33 3.48
CA PRO A 266 13.94 -0.33 2.58
C PRO A 266 13.49 1.10 2.90
N GLY A 267 14.46 2.01 3.03
CA GLY A 267 14.25 3.42 3.36
C GLY A 267 14.43 3.77 4.84
N ASP A 268 14.71 2.79 5.71
CA ASP A 268 15.04 3.00 7.13
C ASP A 268 16.55 3.29 7.37
N ASP A 269 17.40 3.12 6.35
CA ASP A 269 18.85 3.42 6.35
C ASP A 269 19.20 4.74 5.63
#